data_AF-A0A8K1G110-F1
#
_entry.id   AF-A0A8K1G110-F1
#
_cell.length_a   1.000
_cell.length_b   1.000
_cell.length_c   1.000
_cell.angle_alpha   90.00
_cell.angle_beta   90.00
_cell.angle_gamma   90.00
#
_symmetry.space_group_name_H-M   'P 1'
#
loop_
_entity.id
_entity.type
_entity.pdbx_description
1 polymer ?
#
loop_
_entity_poly.entity_id
_entity_poly.type
_entity_poly.pdbx_seq_one_letter_code
_entity_poly.pdbx_strand_id
1 'polypeptide(L)'
;MGLCKCPKRRVTTLFCFEHRVNVCESCLVSAHPKCIVRSYLQWLQDSDYSPQCPLCQAPLGERETVRLVCYGSAPRKPLLGGRDTWSAPDRDEDKYRRRPLAWVPPKLRCRMRGVARRPLLALCLGGAAAFALLLLLLGSLGRGGADSDPALEPLNNPHIRVGH
;
A
#
# COMPACT_ATOMS: atom_id res chain seq x y z
N MET A 1 15.97 -8.77 -15.36
CA MET A 1 15.06 -8.84 -16.52
C MET A 1 15.80 -9.38 -17.74
N GLY A 2 15.26 -10.37 -18.46
CA GLY A 2 15.89 -10.94 -19.64
C GLY A 2 14.90 -11.44 -20.70
N LEU A 3 15.38 -11.71 -21.91
CA LEU A 3 14.54 -12.21 -23.01
C LEU A 3 14.56 -13.74 -23.05
N CYS A 4 13.39 -14.35 -23.21
CA CYS A 4 13.30 -15.78 -23.49
C CYS A 4 13.80 -16.08 -24.91
N LYS A 5 14.47 -17.23 -25.09
CA LYS A 5 14.99 -17.70 -26.38
C LYS A 5 13.92 -18.28 -27.32
N CYS A 6 12.65 -18.25 -26.93
CA CYS A 6 11.55 -18.74 -27.74
C CYS A 6 11.27 -17.82 -28.94
N PRO A 7 10.57 -18.28 -29.99
CA PRO A 7 10.28 -17.46 -31.18
C PRO A 7 9.53 -16.16 -30.84
N LYS A 8 8.75 -16.16 -29.74
CA LYS A 8 7.99 -14.99 -29.27
C LYS A 8 8.86 -13.96 -28.53
N ARG A 9 10.13 -14.28 -28.19
CA ARG A 9 11.12 -13.42 -27.52
C ARG A 9 10.54 -12.53 -26.42
N ARG A 10 9.70 -13.09 -25.54
CA ARG A 10 9.05 -12.34 -24.47
C ARG A 10 10.07 -11.95 -23.39
N VAL A 11 9.90 -10.75 -22.82
CA VAL A 11 10.62 -10.32 -21.62
C VAL A 11 10.12 -11.11 -20.42
N THR A 12 11.02 -11.54 -19.55
CA THR A 12 10.73 -12.37 -18.39
C THR A 12 11.75 -12.14 -17.28
N THR A 13 11.33 -12.32 -16.02
CA THR A 13 12.20 -12.41 -14.85
C THR A 13 12.59 -13.84 -14.49
N LEU A 14 12.01 -14.84 -15.17
CA LEU A 14 12.13 -16.25 -14.82
C LEU A 14 13.31 -16.90 -15.51
N PHE A 15 14.00 -17.74 -14.75
CA PHE A 15 15.21 -18.44 -15.16
C PHE A 15 15.14 -19.92 -14.79
N CYS A 16 15.42 -20.79 -15.76
CA CYS A 16 15.50 -22.22 -15.54
C CYS A 16 16.91 -22.61 -15.08
N PHE A 17 17.00 -23.28 -13.93
CA PHE A 17 18.27 -23.64 -13.31
C PHE A 17 18.93 -24.84 -13.99
N GLU A 18 18.13 -25.80 -14.46
CA GLU A 18 18.60 -26.97 -15.22
C GLU A 18 19.19 -26.56 -16.58
N HIS A 19 18.44 -25.74 -17.34
CA HIS A 19 18.80 -25.38 -18.71
C HIS A 19 19.60 -24.07 -18.82
N ARG A 20 19.76 -23.34 -17.71
CA ARG A 20 20.49 -22.06 -17.61
C ARG A 20 20.04 -21.03 -18.66
N VAL A 21 18.73 -20.90 -18.85
CA VAL A 21 18.11 -19.97 -19.81
C VAL A 21 16.92 -19.23 -19.22
N ASN A 22 16.67 -18.01 -19.71
CA ASN A 22 15.45 -17.26 -19.42
C ASN A 22 14.23 -17.94 -20.07
N VAL A 23 13.15 -18.10 -19.31
CA VAL A 23 11.96 -18.85 -19.74
C VAL A 23 10.72 -17.97 -19.59
N CYS A 24 9.91 -17.82 -20.63
CA CYS A 24 8.62 -17.12 -20.52
C CYS A 24 7.50 -18.08 -20.07
N GLU A 25 6.35 -17.54 -19.66
CA GLU A 25 5.20 -18.31 -19.18
C GLU A 25 4.77 -19.43 -20.13
N SER A 26 4.80 -19.20 -21.45
CA SER A 26 4.43 -20.24 -22.41
C SER A 26 5.44 -21.38 -22.43
N CYS A 27 6.74 -21.06 -22.40
CA CYS A 27 7.80 -22.07 -22.40
C CYS A 27 7.88 -22.82 -21.07
N LEU A 28 7.44 -22.18 -19.98
CA LEU A 28 7.37 -22.77 -18.66
C LEU A 28 6.46 -24.01 -18.64
N VAL A 29 5.33 -23.95 -19.35
CA VAL A 29 4.36 -25.03 -19.42
C VAL A 29 4.70 -26.03 -20.53
N SER A 30 5.13 -25.54 -21.70
CA SER A 30 5.32 -26.41 -22.87
C SER A 30 6.66 -27.15 -22.90
N ALA A 31 7.75 -26.50 -22.48
CA ALA A 31 9.12 -27.02 -22.63
C ALA A 31 9.81 -27.27 -21.30
N HIS A 32 9.33 -26.64 -20.22
CA HIS A 32 9.92 -26.74 -18.87
C HIS A 32 8.92 -27.18 -17.78
N PRO A 33 8.04 -28.18 -18.03
CA PRO A 33 7.01 -28.56 -17.06
C PRO A 33 7.59 -29.11 -15.75
N LYS A 34 8.66 -29.90 -15.85
CA LYS A 34 9.35 -30.53 -14.70
C LYS A 34 10.54 -29.74 -14.17
N CYS A 35 10.93 -28.65 -14.85
CA CYS A 35 12.15 -27.95 -14.52
C CYS A 35 12.00 -27.00 -13.34
N ILE A 36 13.07 -26.86 -12.58
CA ILE A 36 13.17 -25.87 -11.51
C ILE A 36 13.40 -24.49 -12.13
N VAL A 37 12.43 -23.60 -11.93
CA VAL A 37 12.45 -22.22 -12.45
C VAL A 37 12.15 -21.27 -11.31
N ARG A 38 13.02 -20.27 -11.12
CA ARG A 38 12.90 -19.19 -10.12
C ARG A 38 13.22 -17.84 -10.77
N SER A 39 13.42 -16.78 -10.00
CA SER A 39 13.88 -15.50 -10.57
C SER A 39 15.35 -15.59 -11.02
N TYR A 40 15.69 -14.81 -12.04
CA TYR A 40 17.07 -14.68 -12.50
C TYR A 40 18.02 -14.16 -11.41
N LEU A 41 17.55 -13.26 -10.54
CA LEU A 41 18.38 -12.76 -9.44
C LEU A 41 18.71 -13.84 -8.43
N GLN A 42 17.78 -14.76 -8.16
CA GLN A 42 18.06 -15.87 -7.27
C GLN A 42 19.10 -16.82 -7.86
N TRP A 43 19.10 -17.05 -9.18
CA TRP A 43 20.15 -17.84 -9.82
C TRP A 43 21.54 -17.19 -9.70
N LEU A 44 21.62 -15.86 -9.77
CA LEU A 44 22.87 -15.12 -9.57
C LEU A 44 23.39 -15.18 -8.13
N GLN A 45 22.49 -15.24 -7.16
CA GLN A 45 22.84 -15.31 -5.73
C GLN A 45 23.20 -16.73 -5.32
N ASP A 46 22.31 -17.68 -5.62
CA ASP A 46 22.43 -19.10 -5.27
C ASP A 46 22.10 -19.95 -6.52
N SER A 47 23.12 -20.51 -7.17
CA SER A 47 22.93 -21.39 -8.33
C SER A 47 22.51 -22.81 -7.94
N ASP A 48 22.58 -23.15 -6.66
CA ASP A 48 22.28 -24.48 -6.14
C ASP A 48 20.78 -24.73 -6.13
N TYR A 49 20.40 -25.95 -6.53
CA TYR A 49 19.01 -26.38 -6.58
C TYR A 49 18.86 -27.83 -6.15
N SER A 50 17.72 -28.18 -5.54
CA SER A 50 17.36 -29.54 -5.21
C SER A 50 16.23 -30.04 -6.12
N PRO A 51 16.35 -31.24 -6.74
CA PRO A 51 15.31 -31.83 -7.57
C PRO A 51 14.19 -32.50 -6.77
N GLN A 52 14.13 -32.27 -5.46
CA GLN A 52 13.14 -32.84 -4.56
C GLN A 52 11.95 -31.91 -4.42
N CYS A 53 10.74 -32.47 -4.47
CA CYS A 53 9.52 -31.71 -4.24
C CYS A 53 9.47 -31.21 -2.78
N PRO A 54 9.18 -29.93 -2.51
CA PRO A 54 9.10 -29.41 -1.15
C PRO A 54 7.94 -29.98 -0.33
N LEU A 55 6.94 -30.60 -0.96
CA LEU A 55 5.76 -31.15 -0.27
C LEU A 55 5.93 -32.62 0.11
N CYS A 56 6.50 -33.44 -0.78
CA CYS A 56 6.58 -34.89 -0.60
C CYS A 56 8.01 -35.43 -0.61
N GLN A 57 9.02 -34.57 -0.81
CA GLN A 57 10.45 -34.90 -0.85
C GLN A 57 10.87 -35.93 -1.93
N ALA A 58 9.93 -36.39 -2.76
CA ALA A 58 10.22 -37.26 -3.89
C ALA A 58 10.89 -36.48 -5.05
N PRO A 59 11.72 -37.15 -5.87
CA PRO A 59 12.35 -36.53 -7.04
C PRO A 59 11.30 -36.16 -8.10
N LEU A 60 11.42 -34.95 -8.66
CA LEU A 60 10.48 -34.42 -9.66
C LEU A 60 10.48 -35.19 -11.00
N GLY A 61 11.47 -36.06 -11.23
CA GLY A 61 11.60 -36.84 -12.46
C GLY A 61 10.68 -38.06 -12.56
N GLU A 62 10.35 -38.69 -11.43
CA GLU A 62 9.73 -40.02 -11.40
C GLU A 62 8.21 -40.02 -11.53
N ARG A 63 7.54 -38.92 -11.17
CA ARG A 63 6.08 -38.85 -11.10
C ARG A 63 5.52 -37.79 -12.05
N GLU A 64 4.23 -37.92 -12.33
CA GLU A 64 3.47 -36.84 -12.97
C GLU A 64 3.40 -35.65 -12.00
N THR A 65 3.81 -34.47 -12.48
CA THR A 65 3.87 -33.25 -11.67
C THR A 65 2.98 -32.19 -12.28
N VAL A 66 2.11 -31.61 -11.46
CA VAL A 66 1.27 -30.48 -11.85
C VAL A 66 1.92 -29.21 -11.36
N ARG A 67 2.30 -28.32 -12.29
CA ARG A 67 2.87 -27.02 -11.96
C ARG A 67 1.75 -26.07 -11.53
N LEU A 68 1.68 -25.79 -10.23
CA LEU A 68 0.73 -24.82 -9.70
C LEU A 68 1.07 -23.42 -10.25
N VAL A 69 0.15 -22.85 -11.03
CA VAL A 69 0.27 -21.55 -11.71
C VAL A 69 0.19 -20.37 -10.72
N CYS A 70 0.08 -20.66 -9.42
CA CYS A 70 0.02 -19.70 -8.33
C CYS A 70 1.36 -18.96 -8.16
N TYR A 71 1.70 -18.12 -9.13
CA TYR A 71 2.70 -17.07 -9.03
C TYR A 71 2.21 -16.08 -7.96
N GLY A 72 2.73 -16.23 -6.74
CA GLY A 72 2.74 -15.24 -5.66
C GLY A 72 1.47 -14.40 -5.45
N SER A 73 0.55 -14.87 -4.61
CA SER A 73 -0.33 -13.96 -3.85
C SER A 73 -0.86 -14.60 -2.56
N ALA A 74 -0.08 -14.50 -1.48
CA ALA A 74 -0.52 -14.13 -0.12
C ALA A 74 0.49 -14.60 0.94
N PRO A 75 0.71 -13.81 2.02
CA PRO A 75 1.55 -14.21 3.13
C PRO A 75 0.75 -15.15 4.04
N ARG A 76 0.83 -16.46 3.82
CA ARG A 76 0.60 -17.40 4.91
C ARG A 76 1.91 -17.54 5.66
N LYS A 77 2.03 -16.80 6.76
CA LYS A 77 3.04 -17.13 7.78
C LYS A 77 2.88 -18.62 8.13
N PRO A 78 3.93 -19.44 8.03
CA PRO A 78 3.88 -20.75 8.65
C PRO A 78 4.03 -20.53 10.15
N LEU A 79 2.99 -20.89 10.90
CA LEU A 79 3.19 -21.38 12.25
C LEU A 79 3.77 -22.78 12.05
N LEU A 80 4.98 -23.01 12.55
CA LEU A 80 5.80 -24.23 12.54
C LEU A 80 7.08 -24.09 11.71
N GLY A 81 8.20 -24.25 12.42
CA GLY A 81 9.55 -24.10 11.91
C GLY A 81 9.84 -25.05 10.76
N GLY A 82 10.31 -24.46 9.66
CA GLY A 82 10.84 -25.14 8.49
C GLY A 82 11.67 -24.12 7.73
N ARG A 83 12.97 -24.35 7.67
CA ARG A 83 13.96 -23.46 7.06
C ARG A 83 13.89 -23.63 5.54
N ASP A 84 12.89 -23.02 4.92
CA ASP A 84 12.83 -22.92 3.46
C ASP A 84 12.76 -21.44 3.07
N THR A 85 13.78 -21.06 2.32
CA THR A 85 14.06 -19.75 1.75
C THR A 85 12.90 -19.28 0.87
N TRP A 86 11.94 -18.59 1.49
CA TRP A 86 10.99 -17.75 0.78
C TRP A 86 11.76 -16.63 0.10
N SER A 87 11.95 -16.75 -1.21
CA SER A 87 12.54 -15.73 -2.06
C SER A 87 11.87 -14.39 -1.76
N ALA A 88 12.66 -13.46 -1.21
CA ALA A 88 12.20 -12.09 -0.98
C ALA A 88 11.62 -11.56 -2.30
N PRO A 89 10.47 -10.87 -2.30
CA PRO A 89 9.93 -10.26 -3.50
C PRO A 89 11.02 -9.43 -4.18
N ASP A 90 11.28 -9.72 -5.46
CA ASP A 90 12.32 -9.08 -6.25
C ASP A 90 12.20 -7.56 -6.12
N ARG A 91 13.13 -6.96 -5.38
CA ARG A 91 13.12 -5.54 -4.97
C ARG A 91 13.20 -4.60 -6.18
N ASP A 92 13.57 -5.15 -7.34
CA ASP A 92 13.79 -4.44 -8.60
C ASP A 92 12.49 -4.06 -9.33
N GLU A 93 11.39 -4.82 -9.14
CA GLU A 93 10.07 -4.52 -9.74
C GLU A 93 9.48 -3.19 -9.22
N ASP A 94 9.81 -2.82 -7.99
CA ASP A 94 9.33 -1.59 -7.38
C ASP A 94 10.26 -0.38 -7.62
N LYS A 95 11.35 -0.50 -8.39
CA LYS A 95 12.32 0.59 -8.61
C LYS A 95 11.69 1.84 -9.23
N TYR A 96 10.70 1.67 -10.11
CA TYR A 96 10.00 2.78 -10.78
C TYR A 96 8.63 3.11 -10.20
N ARG A 97 8.14 2.31 -9.24
CA ARG A 97 6.91 2.62 -8.53
C ARG A 97 7.20 3.77 -7.57
N ARG A 98 6.75 4.99 -7.88
CA ARG A 98 6.82 6.12 -6.94
C ARG A 98 6.18 5.66 -5.62
N ARG A 99 6.99 5.51 -4.58
CA ARG A 99 6.53 5.17 -3.23
C ARG A 99 6.29 6.48 -2.49
N PRO A 100 5.06 7.02 -2.42
CA PRO A 100 4.80 8.28 -1.72
C PRO A 100 5.15 8.22 -0.23
N LEU A 101 5.27 7.01 0.34
CA LEU A 101 5.61 6.79 1.75
C LEU A 101 6.84 5.88 1.93
N ALA A 102 7.94 6.11 1.21
CA ALA A 102 9.16 5.31 1.37
C ALA A 102 9.72 5.34 2.81
N TRP A 103 9.58 6.48 3.50
CA TRP A 103 10.09 6.74 4.86
C TRP A 103 9.27 6.11 6.00
N VAL A 104 8.06 5.59 5.73
CA VAL A 104 7.16 5.10 6.80
C VAL A 104 7.44 3.62 7.11
N PRO A 105 7.71 3.21 8.36
CA PRO A 105 8.00 1.80 8.65
C PRO A 105 6.82 0.85 8.32
N PRO A 106 7.06 -0.40 7.85
CA PRO A 106 6.01 -1.33 7.41
C PRO A 106 4.90 -1.58 8.43
N LYS A 107 5.23 -1.54 9.74
CA LYS A 107 4.27 -1.70 10.84
C LYS A 107 3.18 -0.62 10.85
N LEU A 108 3.48 0.61 10.42
CA LEU A 108 2.49 1.68 10.28
C LEU A 108 1.68 1.58 8.97
N ARG A 109 2.21 0.92 7.93
CA ARG A 109 1.52 0.76 6.64
C ARG A 109 0.32 -0.18 6.74
N CYS A 110 0.38 -1.18 7.62
CA CYS A 110 -0.75 -2.09 7.86
C CYS A 110 -1.95 -1.41 8.56
N ARG A 111 -1.75 -0.24 9.18
CA ARG A 111 -2.82 0.52 9.84
C ARG A 111 -3.49 1.54 8.92
N MET A 112 -2.96 1.74 7.72
CA MET A 112 -3.45 2.72 6.74
C MET A 112 -4.21 2.06 5.57
N ARG A 113 -4.82 0.90 5.79
CA ARG A 113 -5.90 0.40 4.92
C ARG A 113 -7.22 0.94 5.46
N GLY A 114 -7.64 2.05 4.86
CA GLY A 114 -8.97 2.61 5.04
C GLY A 114 -9.13 3.48 6.28
N VAL A 115 -8.63 4.72 6.23
CA VAL A 115 -9.50 5.79 6.72
C VAL A 115 -10.72 5.74 5.80
N ALA A 116 -11.76 5.01 6.24
CA ALA A 116 -13.09 5.09 5.66
C ALA A 116 -13.40 6.59 5.51
N ARG A 117 -14.20 7.04 4.54
CA ARG A 117 -14.57 8.48 4.43
C ARG A 117 -15.32 9.05 5.67
N ARG A 118 -15.59 8.20 6.67
CA ARG A 118 -16.39 8.45 7.87
C ARG A 118 -15.75 9.34 8.96
N PRO A 119 -14.45 9.31 9.29
CA PRO A 119 -13.86 10.17 10.32
C PRO A 119 -13.56 11.58 9.80
N LEU A 120 -13.41 11.79 8.48
CA LEU A 120 -13.27 13.13 7.91
C LEU A 120 -14.60 13.90 8.01
N LEU A 121 -15.72 13.24 7.67
CA LEU A 121 -17.05 13.85 7.78
C LEU A 121 -17.37 14.21 9.24
N ALA A 122 -17.05 13.33 10.19
CA ALA A 122 -17.22 13.58 11.62
C ALA A 122 -16.34 14.75 12.12
N LEU A 123 -15.11 14.89 11.63
CA LEU A 123 -14.23 16.00 11.96
C LEU A 123 -14.76 17.34 11.40
N CYS A 124 -15.28 17.34 10.17
CA CYS A 124 -15.90 18.51 9.56
C CYS A 124 -17.18 18.93 10.31
N LEU A 125 -18.05 17.96 10.67
CA LEU A 125 -19.27 18.23 11.43
C LEU A 125 -18.97 18.74 12.85
N GLY A 126 -17.99 18.14 13.53
CA GLY A 126 -17.53 18.61 14.84
C GLY A 126 -16.92 20.02 14.79
N GLY A 127 -16.09 20.30 13.77
CA GLY A 127 -15.50 21.62 13.56
C GLY A 127 -16.55 22.69 13.25
N ALA A 128 -17.54 22.37 12.40
CA ALA A 128 -18.63 23.30 12.09
C ALA A 128 -19.49 23.62 13.32
N ALA A 129 -19.82 22.63 14.15
CA ALA A 129 -20.56 22.83 15.38
C ALA A 129 -19.79 23.71 16.40
N ALA A 130 -18.48 23.47 16.56
CA ALA A 130 -17.63 24.28 17.44
C ALA A 130 -17.51 25.74 16.95
N PHE A 131 -17.39 25.95 15.63
CA PHE A 131 -17.34 27.29 15.04
C PHE A 131 -18.67 28.04 15.20
N ALA A 132 -19.80 27.36 14.99
CA ALA A 132 -21.11 27.97 15.24
C ALA A 132 -21.30 28.38 16.70
N LEU A 133 -20.85 27.55 17.65
CA LEU A 133 -20.90 27.88 19.08
C LEU A 133 -20.03 29.11 19.42
N LEU A 134 -18.84 29.22 18.80
CA LEU A 134 -17.98 30.38 18.95
C LEU A 134 -18.64 31.65 18.39
N LEU A 135 -19.27 31.59 17.22
CA LEU A 135 -19.98 32.74 16.65
C LEU A 135 -21.16 33.19 17.53
N LEU A 136 -21.90 32.25 18.13
CA LEU A 136 -22.97 32.58 19.07
C LEU A 136 -22.42 33.22 20.35
N LEU A 137 -21.30 32.72 20.87
CA LEU A 137 -20.60 33.32 22.01
C LEU A 137 -20.17 34.75 21.68
N LEU A 138 -19.44 34.96 20.58
CA LEU A 138 -19.03 36.30 20.14
C LEU A 138 -20.22 37.22 19.85
N GLY A 139 -21.32 36.69 19.31
CA GLY A 139 -22.57 37.42 19.12
C GLY A 139 -23.22 37.86 20.44
N SER A 140 -23.21 37.00 21.47
CA SER A 140 -23.72 37.34 22.80
C SER A 140 -22.84 38.36 23.52
N LEU A 141 -21.52 38.24 23.42
CA LEU A 141 -20.58 39.23 23.98
C LEU A 141 -20.61 40.56 23.22
N GLY A 142 -20.82 40.53 21.90
CA GLY A 142 -20.92 41.73 21.06
C GLY A 142 -22.25 42.48 21.23
N ARG A 143 -23.37 41.78 21.41
CA ARG A 143 -24.68 42.42 21.67
C ARG A 143 -24.76 43.09 23.04
N GLY A 144 -24.11 42.54 24.07
CA GLY A 144 -24.10 43.13 25.41
C GLY A 144 -23.35 44.46 25.53
N GLY A 145 -22.58 44.86 24.52
CA GLY A 145 -21.82 46.12 24.52
C GLY A 145 -22.54 47.31 23.88
N ALA A 146 -23.43 47.08 22.91
CA ALA A 146 -24.03 48.14 22.11
C ALA A 146 -25.21 48.86 22.81
N ASP A 147 -25.93 48.17 23.70
CA ASP A 147 -27.06 48.76 24.44
C ASP A 147 -26.60 49.69 25.58
N SER A 148 -25.31 49.67 25.93
CA SER A 148 -24.71 50.45 27.02
C SER A 148 -23.68 51.47 26.55
N ASP A 149 -23.66 51.82 25.26
CA ASP A 149 -22.70 52.77 24.71
C ASP A 149 -23.08 54.23 25.04
N PRO A 150 -22.35 54.94 25.93
CA PRO A 150 -22.67 56.33 26.33
C PRO A 150 -22.49 57.34 25.18
N ALA A 151 -21.96 56.92 24.03
CA ALA A 151 -21.90 57.73 22.82
C ALA A 151 -23.23 57.78 22.04
N LEU A 152 -24.16 56.84 22.30
CA LEU A 152 -25.49 56.80 21.68
C LEU A 152 -26.59 57.45 22.54
N GLU A 153 -26.26 57.88 23.75
CA GLU A 153 -27.13 58.68 24.62
C GLU A 153 -27.42 60.04 23.98
N PRO A 154 -28.69 60.37 23.64
CA PRO A 154 -29.03 61.64 23.00
C PRO A 154 -28.73 62.86 23.90
N LEU A 155 -28.63 62.66 25.22
CA LEU A 155 -28.24 63.68 26.19
C LEU A 155 -26.74 64.03 26.14
N ASN A 156 -25.91 63.14 25.60
CA ASN A 156 -24.45 63.30 25.56
C ASN A 156 -23.95 63.96 24.26
N ASN A 157 -24.85 64.23 23.30
CA ASN A 157 -24.54 64.92 22.06
C ASN A 157 -24.99 66.40 22.14
N PRO A 158 -24.08 67.38 22.23
CA PRO A 158 -24.43 68.79 22.40
C PRO A 158 -25.21 69.40 21.22
N HIS A 159 -25.34 68.68 20.11
CA HIS A 159 -26.11 69.09 18.93
C HIS A 159 -27.54 68.51 18.88
N ILE A 160 -27.90 67.57 19.76
CA ILE A 160 -29.24 67.00 19.83
C ILE A 160 -30.10 67.83 20.80
N ARG A 161 -31.11 68.50 20.27
CA ARG A 161 -32.15 69.17 21.07
C ARG A 161 -33.35 68.24 21.16
N VAL A 162 -33.46 67.52 22.28
CA VAL A 162 -34.63 66.67 22.55
C VAL A 162 -35.81 67.59 22.87
N GLY A 163 -36.82 67.61 22.01
CA GLY A 163 -38.08 68.33 22.26
C GLY A 163 -38.85 67.63 23.37
N HIS A 164 -39.27 68.39 24.38
CA HIS A 164 -40.03 67.90 25.52
C HIS A 164 -41.53 67.85 25.23
#